data_AF-A0A4Q3LIY0-F1
#
_entry.id   AF-A0A4Q3LIY0-F1
#
_cell.length_a   1.000
_cell.length_b   1.000
_cell.length_c   1.000
_cell.angle_alpha   90.00
_cell.angle_beta   90.00
_cell.angle_gamma   90.00
#
_symmetry.space_group_name_H-M   'P 1'
#
loop_
_entity.id
_entity.type
_entity.pdbx_description
1 polymer ?
#
loop_
_entity_poly.entity_id
_entity_poly.type
_entity_poly.pdbx_seq_one_letter_code
_entity_poly.pdbx_strand_id
1 'polypeptide(L)'
;MNASSAAWAALGLGLVLAGLLTLARLRPSRGGGLTSPQWMLLLGSAGMAVGLALDAWFGGLEVLAALCTGPASFAGMLSLHLQQLPLAHAGMVAGGLAVVRLMPRLRRGCRRQLCAQVGQNLVCSAWMVVGMAAGSLLFLQLAGWAQAVRDPAVVMAGMFAGMVWGMVASVSLVQALVRLRYAGLPDARRRP
;
A
#
# COMPACT_ATOMS: atom_id res chain seq x y z
N MET A 1 22.91 -9.18 11.96
CA MET A 1 22.28 -7.94 11.43
C MET A 1 23.24 -6.80 11.68
N ASN A 2 23.60 -6.04 10.65
CA ASN A 2 24.50 -4.90 10.80
C ASN A 2 23.73 -3.71 11.40
N ALA A 3 24.42 -2.81 12.12
CA ALA A 3 23.79 -1.63 12.71
C ALA A 3 23.07 -0.76 11.67
N SER A 4 23.59 -0.73 10.44
CA SER A 4 22.95 -0.08 9.30
C SER A 4 21.62 -0.71 8.91
N SER A 5 21.53 -2.05 8.85
CA SER A 5 20.28 -2.76 8.52
C SER A 5 19.18 -2.47 9.54
N ALA A 6 19.53 -2.42 10.83
CA ALA A 6 18.60 -2.10 11.90
C ALA A 6 18.07 -0.66 11.80
N ALA A 7 18.93 0.30 11.44
CA ALA A 7 18.52 1.70 11.25
C ALA A 7 17.51 1.86 10.11
N TRP A 8 17.74 1.21 8.96
CA TRP A 8 16.80 1.22 7.84
C TRP A 8 15.47 0.55 8.15
N ALA A 9 15.52 -0.59 8.87
CA ALA A 9 14.31 -1.25 9.35
C ALA A 9 13.51 -0.36 10.31
N ALA A 10 14.19 0.30 11.26
CA ALA A 10 13.56 1.24 12.18
C ALA A 10 12.95 2.45 11.46
N LEU A 11 13.65 3.00 10.46
CA LEU A 11 13.15 4.10 9.64
C LEU A 11 11.93 3.70 8.81
N GLY A 12 11.98 2.52 8.16
CA GLY A 12 10.84 1.96 7.45
C GLY A 12 9.64 1.74 8.36
N LEU A 13 9.86 1.14 9.54
CA LEU A 13 8.81 0.94 10.55
C LEU A 13 8.23 2.27 11.02
N GLY A 14 9.07 3.27 11.29
CA GLY A 14 8.64 4.61 11.67
C GLY A 14 7.75 5.26 10.60
N LEU A 15 8.12 5.15 9.32
CA LEU A 15 7.33 5.66 8.20
C LEU A 15 6.02 4.90 8.01
N VAL A 16 6.01 3.59 8.21
CA VAL A 16 4.79 2.76 8.22
C VAL A 16 3.85 3.21 9.33
N LEU A 17 4.35 3.36 10.57
CA LEU A 17 3.56 3.83 11.72
C LEU A 17 3.01 5.24 11.49
N ALA A 18 3.83 6.15 10.97
CA ALA A 18 3.42 7.51 10.62
C ALA A 18 2.32 7.53 9.55
N GLY A 19 2.44 6.69 8.52
CA GLY A 19 1.43 6.52 7.48
C GLY A 19 0.11 5.96 8.03
N LEU A 20 0.18 4.94 8.90
CA LEU A 20 -1.00 4.39 9.59
C LEU A 20 -1.69 5.43 10.47
N LEU A 21 -0.92 6.26 11.19
CA LEU A 21 -1.45 7.36 11.99
C LEU A 21 -2.12 8.42 11.09
N THR A 22 -1.52 8.74 9.95
CA THR A 22 -2.08 9.67 8.96
C THR A 22 -3.41 9.15 8.41
N LEU A 23 -3.49 7.86 8.10
CA LEU A 23 -4.73 7.21 7.68
C LEU A 23 -5.80 7.24 8.77
N ALA A 24 -5.43 7.01 10.02
CA ALA A 24 -6.34 7.10 11.16
C ALA A 24 -6.89 8.53 11.32
N ARG A 25 -6.07 9.57 11.07
CA ARG A 25 -6.50 10.97 11.08
C ARG A 25 -7.41 11.33 9.91
N LEU A 26 -7.12 10.80 8.71
CA LEU A 26 -7.94 11.05 7.52
C LEU A 26 -9.34 10.42 7.61
N ARG A 27 -9.54 9.41 8.45
CA ARG A 27 -10.84 8.78 8.72
C ARG A 27 -11.00 8.44 10.20
N PRO A 28 -11.39 9.41 11.04
CA PRO A 28 -11.67 9.16 12.44
C PRO A 28 -12.76 8.09 12.58
N SER A 29 -12.45 6.99 13.29
CA SER A 29 -13.48 6.01 13.65
C SER A 29 -14.42 6.67 14.67
N ARG A 30 -15.72 6.71 14.40
CA ARG A 30 -16.71 7.26 15.34
C ARG A 30 -17.13 6.27 16.44
N GLY A 31 -16.46 5.12 16.59
CA GLY A 31 -16.94 4.05 17.49
C GLY A 31 -15.89 3.05 17.96
N GLY A 32 -14.64 3.47 18.17
CA GLY A 32 -13.58 2.65 18.78
C GLY A 32 -13.11 1.42 17.98
N GLY A 33 -13.72 1.12 16.84
CA GLY A 33 -13.39 -0.02 15.99
C GLY A 33 -12.53 0.34 14.78
N LEU A 34 -11.79 -0.66 14.28
CA LEU A 34 -11.06 -0.56 13.01
C LEU A 34 -12.02 -0.21 11.87
N THR A 35 -11.68 0.84 11.12
CA THR A 35 -12.45 1.27 9.95
C THR A 35 -12.31 0.27 8.80
N SER A 36 -13.28 0.21 7.87
CA SER A 36 -13.20 -0.66 6.69
C SER A 36 -11.89 -0.52 5.89
N PRO A 37 -11.34 0.69 5.66
CA PRO A 37 -10.02 0.85 5.03
C PRO A 37 -8.86 0.32 5.88
N GLN A 38 -8.94 0.38 7.20
CA GLN A 38 -7.90 -0.19 8.07
C GLN A 38 -7.90 -1.72 8.02
N TRP A 39 -9.08 -2.35 8.01
CA TRP A 39 -9.18 -3.79 7.76
C TRP A 39 -8.65 -4.17 6.38
N MET A 40 -8.94 -3.35 5.37
CA MET A 40 -8.42 -3.54 4.03
C MET A 40 -6.90 -3.43 3.96
N LEU A 41 -6.32 -2.49 4.70
CA LEU A 41 -4.87 -2.40 4.88
C LEU A 41 -4.30 -3.64 5.52
N LEU A 42 -4.83 -4.04 6.67
CA LEU A 42 -4.31 -5.17 7.43
C LEU A 42 -4.38 -6.47 6.62
N LEU A 43 -5.53 -6.73 5.99
CA LEU A 43 -5.72 -7.92 5.17
C LEU A 43 -4.95 -7.85 3.84
N GLY A 44 -4.85 -6.66 3.24
CA GLY A 44 -4.04 -6.43 2.04
C GLY A 44 -2.54 -6.59 2.31
N SER A 45 -2.04 -6.05 3.42
CA SER A 45 -0.64 -6.18 3.83
C SER A 45 -0.32 -7.61 4.26
N ALA A 46 -1.24 -8.28 4.96
CA ALA A 46 -1.10 -9.70 5.30
C ALA A 46 -1.08 -10.57 4.04
N GLY A 47 -2.02 -10.33 3.11
CA GLY A 47 -2.06 -11.01 1.82
C GLY A 47 -0.79 -10.77 1.00
N MET A 48 -0.26 -9.55 0.99
CA MET A 48 1.03 -9.27 0.36
C MET A 48 2.17 -10.02 1.05
N ALA A 49 2.25 -10.00 2.39
CA ALA A 49 3.32 -10.67 3.11
C ALA A 49 3.32 -12.18 2.84
N VAL A 50 2.14 -12.80 2.81
CA VAL A 50 1.98 -14.21 2.42
C VAL A 50 2.37 -14.42 0.96
N GLY A 51 1.91 -13.57 0.05
CA GLY A 51 2.25 -13.68 -1.37
C GLY A 51 3.76 -13.51 -1.63
N LEU A 52 4.42 -12.58 -0.94
CA LEU A 52 5.86 -12.37 -1.01
C LEU A 52 6.64 -13.56 -0.43
N ALA A 53 6.15 -14.15 0.67
CA ALA A 53 6.73 -15.39 1.21
C ALA A 53 6.60 -16.55 0.21
N LEU A 54 5.48 -16.65 -0.51
CA LEU A 54 5.29 -17.65 -1.56
C LEU A 54 6.17 -17.37 -2.79
N ASP A 55 6.27 -16.11 -3.24
CA ASP A 55 7.18 -15.71 -4.33
C ASP A 55 8.63 -16.08 -3.97
N ALA A 56 9.06 -15.83 -2.72
CA ALA A 56 10.38 -16.21 -2.23
C ALA A 56 10.55 -17.74 -2.09
N TRP A 57 9.49 -18.46 -1.74
CA TRP A 57 9.52 -19.93 -1.67
C TRP A 57 9.69 -20.54 -3.06
N PHE A 58 8.89 -20.10 -4.04
CA PHE A 58 8.88 -20.69 -5.38
C PHE A 58 10.01 -20.17 -6.28
N GLY A 59 10.31 -18.87 -6.21
CA GLY A 59 11.35 -18.21 -7.02
C GLY A 59 12.71 -18.11 -6.33
N GLY A 60 12.82 -18.49 -5.07
CA GLY A 60 14.04 -18.42 -4.28
C GLY A 60 14.41 -17.00 -3.83
N LEU A 61 15.51 -16.89 -3.08
CA LEU A 61 16.06 -15.61 -2.61
C LEU A 61 16.61 -14.74 -3.75
N GLU A 62 16.80 -15.30 -4.95
CA GLU A 62 17.26 -14.56 -6.13
C GLU A 62 16.25 -13.50 -6.57
N VAL A 63 14.95 -13.75 -6.39
CA VAL A 63 13.89 -12.75 -6.66
C VAL A 63 14.08 -11.51 -5.78
N LEU A 64 14.41 -11.71 -4.51
CA LEU A 64 14.69 -10.61 -3.57
C LEU A 64 16.00 -9.89 -3.94
N ALA A 65 17.01 -10.64 -4.39
CA ALA A 65 18.29 -10.06 -4.83
C ALA A 65 18.14 -9.22 -6.13
N ALA A 66 17.26 -9.63 -7.03
CA ALA A 66 16.96 -8.89 -8.25
C ALA A 66 16.28 -7.53 -7.96
N LEU A 67 15.48 -7.44 -6.89
CA LEU A 67 14.93 -6.16 -6.43
C LEU A 67 16.04 -5.20 -5.95
N CYS A 68 17.12 -5.72 -5.35
CA CYS A 68 18.26 -4.91 -4.89
C CYS A 68 19.14 -4.40 -6.05
N THR A 69 19.17 -5.12 -7.17
CA THR A 69 19.95 -4.77 -8.37
C THR A 69 19.09 -4.16 -9.48
N GLY A 70 17.81 -3.92 -9.18
CA GLY A 70 16.83 -3.41 -10.12
C GLY A 70 17.20 -2.06 -10.76
N PRO A 71 16.50 -1.71 -11.85
CA PRO A 71 16.79 -0.50 -12.62
C PRO A 71 16.54 0.77 -11.79
N ALA A 72 17.30 1.83 -12.05
CA ALA A 72 17.16 3.11 -11.35
C ALA A 72 15.95 3.94 -11.82
N SER A 73 15.27 3.51 -12.89
CA SER A 73 14.10 4.20 -13.43
C SER A 73 12.80 3.69 -12.78
N PHE A 74 11.86 4.60 -12.52
CA PHE A 74 10.55 4.26 -11.96
C PHE A 74 9.79 3.23 -12.80
N ALA A 75 9.73 3.43 -14.13
CA ALA A 75 9.06 2.50 -15.04
C ALA A 75 9.72 1.11 -15.02
N GLY A 76 11.05 1.05 -14.97
CA GLY A 76 11.78 -0.21 -14.86
C GLY A 76 11.50 -0.92 -13.54
N MET A 77 11.53 -0.19 -12.42
CA MET A 77 11.31 -0.76 -11.10
C MET A 77 9.87 -1.27 -10.94
N LEU A 78 8.92 -0.52 -11.50
CA LEU A 78 7.50 -0.91 -11.54
C LEU A 78 7.30 -2.18 -12.37
N SER A 79 7.89 -2.24 -13.56
CA SER A 79 7.84 -3.44 -14.40
C SER A 79 8.46 -4.65 -13.69
N LEU A 80 9.59 -4.47 -13.01
CA LEU A 80 10.26 -5.53 -12.28
C LEU A 80 9.41 -6.03 -11.11
N HIS A 81 8.77 -5.14 -10.33
CA HIS A 81 7.83 -5.55 -9.28
C HIS A 81 6.67 -6.36 -9.85
N LEU A 82 6.07 -5.93 -10.96
CA LEU A 82 4.93 -6.62 -11.57
C LEU A 82 5.30 -8.00 -12.12
N GLN A 83 6.50 -8.15 -12.68
CA GLN A 83 6.97 -9.41 -13.24
C GLN A 83 7.45 -10.40 -12.17
N GLN A 84 8.14 -9.90 -11.13
CA GLN A 84 8.83 -10.75 -10.17
C GLN A 84 8.01 -11.09 -8.92
N LEU A 85 6.99 -10.29 -8.59
CA LEU A 85 6.20 -10.49 -7.37
C LEU A 85 4.71 -10.75 -7.65
N PRO A 86 4.34 -11.62 -8.61
CA PRO A 86 2.94 -11.78 -9.00
C PRO A 86 2.07 -12.29 -7.84
N LEU A 87 2.60 -13.17 -6.96
CA LEU A 87 1.82 -13.69 -5.84
C LEU A 87 1.65 -12.64 -4.74
N ALA A 88 2.64 -11.79 -4.49
CA ALA A 88 2.51 -10.65 -3.57
C ALA A 88 1.38 -9.71 -4.02
N HIS A 89 1.33 -9.37 -5.31
CA HIS A 89 0.27 -8.54 -5.89
C HIS A 89 -1.10 -9.23 -5.83
N ALA A 90 -1.16 -10.52 -6.20
CA ALA A 90 -2.39 -11.29 -6.13
C ALA A 90 -2.91 -11.42 -4.70
N GLY A 91 -2.04 -11.69 -3.74
CA GLY A 91 -2.35 -11.77 -2.31
C GLY A 91 -2.86 -10.45 -1.76
N MET A 92 -2.27 -9.32 -2.16
CA MET A 92 -2.73 -7.98 -1.80
C MET A 92 -4.16 -7.72 -2.29
N VAL A 93 -4.43 -7.99 -3.57
CA VAL A 93 -5.77 -7.81 -4.17
C VAL A 93 -6.78 -8.75 -3.53
N ALA A 94 -6.42 -10.03 -3.35
CA ALA A 94 -7.27 -11.03 -2.70
C ALA A 94 -7.60 -10.66 -1.25
N GLY A 95 -6.60 -10.20 -0.48
CA GLY A 95 -6.78 -9.72 0.89
C GLY A 95 -7.71 -8.51 0.96
N GLY A 96 -7.56 -7.55 0.04
CA GLY A 96 -8.45 -6.40 -0.07
C GLY A 96 -9.90 -6.78 -0.42
N LEU A 97 -10.09 -7.76 -1.32
CA LEU A 97 -11.41 -8.27 -1.70
C LEU A 97 -12.04 -9.15 -0.61
N ALA A 98 -11.24 -9.85 0.20
CA ALA A 98 -11.73 -10.65 1.31
C ALA A 98 -12.48 -9.79 2.35
N VAL A 99 -12.07 -8.52 2.53
CA VAL A 99 -12.76 -7.56 3.42
C VAL A 99 -14.20 -7.32 2.98
N VAL A 100 -14.44 -7.26 1.67
CA VAL A 100 -15.79 -7.08 1.09
C VAL A 100 -16.68 -8.27 1.43
N ARG A 101 -16.11 -9.49 1.46
CA ARG A 101 -16.82 -10.71 1.87
C ARG A 101 -17.06 -10.75 3.38
N LEU A 102 -16.09 -10.29 4.19
CA LEU A 102 -16.08 -10.37 5.66
C LEU A 102 -16.96 -9.32 6.37
N MET A 103 -17.56 -8.38 5.64
CA MET A 103 -18.47 -7.39 6.22
C MET A 103 -19.94 -7.68 5.86
N PRO A 104 -20.66 -8.53 6.64
CA PRO A 104 -22.06 -8.87 6.39
C PRO A 104 -23.00 -7.66 6.34
N ARG A 105 -22.67 -6.60 7.10
CA ARG A 105 -23.48 -5.36 7.18
C ARG A 105 -23.56 -4.60 5.86
N LEU A 106 -22.68 -4.88 4.89
CA LEU A 106 -22.70 -4.26 3.57
C LEU A 106 -23.47 -5.04 2.51
N ARG A 107 -23.92 -6.27 2.81
CA ARG A 107 -24.59 -7.14 1.82
C ARG A 107 -26.04 -6.75 1.52
N ARG A 108 -26.64 -5.77 2.21
CA ARG A 108 -28.04 -5.42 2.02
C ARG A 108 -28.23 -4.40 0.88
N GLY A 109 -28.22 -4.89 -0.36
CA GLY A 109 -29.17 -4.44 -1.38
C GLY A 109 -28.70 -3.53 -2.53
N CYS A 110 -27.48 -2.97 -2.53
CA CYS A 110 -27.10 -1.98 -3.56
C CYS A 110 -25.87 -2.38 -4.38
N ARG A 111 -26.09 -2.92 -5.59
CA ARG A 111 -25.03 -3.29 -6.57
C ARG A 111 -24.05 -2.13 -6.84
N ARG A 112 -24.55 -0.89 -6.79
CA ARG A 112 -23.76 0.34 -6.99
C ARG A 112 -22.73 0.56 -5.89
N GLN A 113 -23.07 0.25 -4.64
CA GLN A 113 -22.15 0.38 -3.50
C GLN A 113 -21.04 -0.67 -3.57
N LEU A 114 -21.35 -1.89 -3.98
CA LEU A 114 -20.36 -2.94 -4.22
C LEU A 114 -19.37 -2.54 -5.33
N CYS A 115 -19.88 -2.02 -6.47
CA CYS A 115 -19.02 -1.57 -7.57
C CYS A 115 -18.09 -0.43 -7.15
N ALA A 116 -18.62 0.54 -6.38
CA ALA A 116 -17.80 1.64 -5.86
C ALA A 116 -16.68 1.13 -4.92
N GLN A 117 -16.96 0.10 -4.12
CA GLN A 117 -15.97 -0.49 -3.22
C GLN A 117 -14.92 -1.30 -3.95
N VAL A 118 -15.32 -2.14 -4.90
CA VAL A 118 -14.37 -2.86 -5.76
C VAL A 118 -13.48 -1.87 -6.51
N GLY A 119 -14.07 -0.83 -7.11
CA GLY A 119 -13.31 0.24 -7.78
C GLY A 119 -12.33 0.94 -6.84
N GLN A 120 -12.77 1.30 -5.63
CA GLN A 120 -11.90 1.89 -4.62
C GLN A 120 -10.76 0.97 -4.22
N ASN A 121 -11.03 -0.34 -4.06
CA ASN A 121 -10.01 -1.33 -3.72
C ASN A 121 -8.99 -1.48 -4.84
N LEU A 122 -9.43 -1.49 -6.11
CA LEU A 122 -8.53 -1.58 -7.27
C LEU A 122 -7.65 -0.33 -7.40
N VAL A 123 -8.24 0.87 -7.27
CA VAL A 123 -7.49 2.13 -7.29
C VAL A 123 -6.49 2.19 -6.13
N CYS A 124 -6.91 1.79 -4.93
CA CYS A 124 -6.02 1.73 -3.78
C CYS A 124 -4.89 0.72 -3.99
N SER A 125 -5.19 -0.46 -4.53
CA SER A 125 -4.20 -1.49 -4.83
C SER A 125 -3.19 -0.99 -5.87
N ALA A 126 -3.65 -0.37 -6.95
CA ALA A 126 -2.78 0.23 -7.96
C ALA A 126 -1.84 1.28 -7.33
N TRP A 127 -2.36 2.12 -6.43
CA TRP A 127 -1.56 3.13 -5.76
C TRP A 127 -0.59 2.54 -4.73
N MET A 128 -0.92 1.40 -4.12
CA MET A 128 0.03 0.63 -3.29
C MET A 128 1.18 0.09 -4.14
N VAL A 129 0.91 -0.45 -5.34
CA VAL A 129 1.97 -0.93 -6.26
C VAL A 129 2.89 0.19 -6.70
N VAL A 130 2.31 1.32 -7.12
CA VAL A 130 3.06 2.53 -7.46
C VAL A 130 3.90 2.99 -6.28
N GLY A 131 3.32 2.97 -5.06
CA GLY A 131 3.99 3.28 -3.82
C GLY A 131 5.18 2.37 -3.53
N MET A 132 5.04 1.06 -3.70
CA MET A 132 6.15 0.09 -3.50
C MET A 132 7.32 0.37 -4.45
N ALA A 133 7.03 0.58 -5.74
CA ALA A 133 8.06 0.88 -6.73
C ALA A 133 8.75 2.23 -6.46
N ALA A 134 7.98 3.26 -6.10
CA ALA A 134 8.54 4.57 -5.75
C ALA A 134 9.35 4.52 -4.44
N GLY A 135 8.84 3.84 -3.42
CA GLY A 135 9.47 3.72 -2.11
C GLY A 135 10.76 2.91 -2.16
N SER A 136 10.78 1.79 -2.89
CA SER A 136 12.01 1.01 -3.10
C SER A 136 13.10 1.82 -3.80
N LEU A 137 12.75 2.56 -4.86
CA LEU A 137 13.70 3.46 -5.53
C LEU A 137 14.21 4.57 -4.63
N LEU A 138 13.31 5.24 -3.90
CA LEU A 138 13.69 6.33 -3.01
C LEU A 138 14.66 5.82 -1.93
N PHE A 139 14.39 4.67 -1.32
CA PHE A 139 15.26 4.10 -0.30
C PHE A 139 16.60 3.62 -0.89
N LEU A 140 16.61 3.03 -2.08
CA LEU A 140 17.85 2.65 -2.76
C LEU A 140 18.70 3.88 -3.11
N GLN A 141 18.07 4.98 -3.54
CA GLN A 141 18.75 6.25 -3.79
C GLN A 141 19.32 6.86 -2.50
N LEU A 142 18.52 6.90 -1.43
CA LEU A 142 18.95 7.38 -0.12
C LEU A 142 20.10 6.54 0.45
N ALA A 143 20.06 5.22 0.31
CA ALA A 143 21.15 4.33 0.71
C ALA A 143 22.41 4.57 -0.14
N GLY A 144 22.27 4.79 -1.45
CA GLY A 144 23.38 5.17 -2.32
C GLY A 144 24.02 6.49 -1.90
N TRP A 145 23.23 7.50 -1.51
CA TRP A 145 23.73 8.77 -1.00
C TRP A 145 24.45 8.62 0.34
N ALA A 146 23.94 7.74 1.20
CA ALA A 146 24.57 7.40 2.48
C ALA A 146 25.79 6.48 2.35
N GLN A 147 26.22 6.13 1.12
CA GLN A 147 27.28 5.15 0.84
C GLN A 147 27.04 3.80 1.54
N ALA A 148 25.77 3.46 1.80
CA ALA A 148 25.40 2.23 2.47
C ALA A 148 25.37 1.07 1.48
N VAL A 149 25.78 -0.11 1.93
CA VAL A 149 25.65 -1.35 1.16
C VAL A 149 24.16 -1.60 0.85
N ARG A 150 23.87 -1.98 -0.39
CA ARG A 150 22.51 -2.38 -0.79
C ARG A 150 22.12 -3.65 -0.03
N ASP A 151 21.35 -3.45 1.03
CA ASP A 151 20.90 -4.49 1.95
C ASP A 151 19.40 -4.78 1.68
N PRO A 152 18.97 -6.05 1.67
CA PRO A 152 17.54 -6.40 1.60
C PRO A 152 16.65 -5.62 2.57
N ALA A 153 17.16 -5.28 3.76
CA ALA A 153 16.42 -4.49 4.74
C ALA A 153 16.02 -3.10 4.23
N VAL A 154 16.87 -2.46 3.41
CA VAL A 154 16.61 -1.15 2.80
C VAL A 154 15.46 -1.24 1.82
N VAL A 155 15.49 -2.24 0.94
CA VAL A 155 14.48 -2.44 -0.09
C VAL A 155 13.13 -2.79 0.54
N MET A 156 13.13 -3.71 1.50
CA MET A 156 11.91 -4.10 2.23
C MET A 156 11.31 -2.92 3.00
N ALA A 157 12.14 -2.13 3.69
CA ALA A 157 11.70 -0.90 4.36
C ALA A 157 11.05 0.07 3.37
N GLY A 158 11.68 0.30 2.22
CA GLY A 158 11.16 1.15 1.15
C GLY A 158 9.85 0.63 0.55
N MET A 159 9.73 -0.68 0.33
CA MET A 159 8.50 -1.31 -0.18
C MET A 159 7.33 -1.13 0.78
N PHE A 160 7.51 -1.48 2.06
CA PHE A 160 6.44 -1.36 3.06
C PHE A 160 6.05 0.10 3.32
N ALA A 161 7.03 1.00 3.49
CA ALA A 161 6.76 2.42 3.64
C ALA A 161 6.04 2.97 2.40
N GLY A 162 6.56 2.65 1.21
CA GLY A 162 5.99 3.04 -0.07
C GLY A 162 4.55 2.59 -0.24
N MET A 163 4.22 1.34 0.12
CA MET A 163 2.85 0.83 0.12
C MET A 163 1.92 1.69 0.98
N VAL A 164 2.29 1.95 2.24
CA VAL A 164 1.42 2.67 3.19
C VAL A 164 1.20 4.11 2.71
N TRP A 165 2.26 4.78 2.27
CA TRP A 165 2.18 6.14 1.74
C TRP A 165 1.47 6.21 0.39
N GLY A 166 1.59 5.19 -0.43
CA GLY A 166 0.73 4.95 -1.58
C GLY A 166 -0.73 4.95 -1.14
N MET A 167 -1.12 4.15 -0.16
CA MET A 167 -2.51 4.19 0.30
C MET A 167 -2.95 5.56 0.85
N VAL A 168 -2.12 6.24 1.65
CA VAL A 168 -2.38 7.61 2.12
C VAL A 168 -2.70 8.54 0.96
N ALA A 169 -1.88 8.51 -0.10
CA ALA A 169 -2.06 9.34 -1.27
C ALA A 169 -3.37 9.00 -2.02
N SER A 170 -3.75 7.72 -2.10
CA SER A 170 -4.98 7.29 -2.80
C SER A 170 -6.22 7.79 -2.06
N VAL A 171 -6.26 7.60 -0.74
CA VAL A 171 -7.36 8.09 0.10
C VAL A 171 -7.44 9.61 0.05
N SER A 172 -6.31 10.30 0.11
CA SER A 172 -6.24 11.77 0.07
C SER A 172 -6.75 12.30 -1.26
N LEU A 173 -6.33 11.69 -2.38
CA LEU A 173 -6.80 12.04 -3.73
C LEU A 173 -8.31 11.84 -3.86
N VAL A 174 -8.85 10.69 -3.42
CA VAL A 174 -10.29 10.42 -3.47
C VAL A 174 -11.06 11.43 -2.62
N GLN A 175 -10.58 11.75 -1.41
CA GLN A 175 -11.21 12.78 -0.57
C GLN A 175 -11.17 14.16 -1.24
N ALA A 176 -10.06 14.55 -1.84
CA ALA A 176 -9.93 15.82 -2.56
C ALA A 176 -10.90 15.89 -3.76
N LEU A 177 -10.95 14.85 -4.59
CA LEU A 177 -11.87 14.77 -5.74
C LEU A 177 -13.33 14.84 -5.31
N VAL A 178 -13.69 14.17 -4.23
CA VAL A 178 -15.03 14.22 -3.64
C VAL A 178 -15.36 15.64 -3.17
N ARG A 179 -14.45 16.29 -2.43
CA ARG A 179 -14.63 17.68 -1.97
C ARG A 179 -14.82 18.64 -3.14
N LEU A 180 -14.01 18.52 -4.19
CA LEU A 180 -14.12 19.36 -5.39
C LEU A 180 -15.46 19.18 -6.11
N ARG A 181 -15.95 17.93 -6.23
CA ARG A 181 -17.27 17.65 -6.83
C ARG A 181 -18.43 18.24 -6.02
N TYR A 182 -18.35 18.24 -4.70
CA TYR A 182 -19.39 18.80 -3.84
C TYR A 182 -19.26 20.31 -3.62
N ALA A 183 -18.08 20.89 -3.81
CA ALA A 183 -17.87 22.34 -3.73
C ALA A 183 -18.64 23.11 -4.81
N GLY A 184 -18.89 22.49 -5.97
CA GLY A 184 -19.66 23.08 -7.08
C GLY A 184 -21.17 22.87 -7.02
N LEU A 185 -21.71 22.19 -6.01
CA LEU A 185 -23.15 21.97 -5.88
C LEU A 185 -23.79 23.10 -5.05
N PRO A 186 -24.81 23.81 -5.57
CA PRO A 186 -25.51 24.86 -4.83
C PRO A 186 -26.13 24.32 -3.53
N ASP A 187 -26.09 25.14 -2.48
CA ASP A 187 -26.39 24.83 -1.06
C ASP A 187 -27.74 24.12 -0.81
N ALA A 188 -28.67 24.10 -1.77
CA ALA A 188 -30.00 23.51 -1.63
C ALA A 188 -30.01 21.98 -1.41
N ARG A 189 -28.91 21.25 -1.67
CA ARG A 189 -28.75 19.82 -1.34
C ARG A 189 -27.79 19.55 -0.18
N ARG A 190 -27.32 20.58 0.52
CA ARG A 190 -26.30 20.47 1.57
C ARG A 190 -26.85 20.10 2.95
N ARG A 191 -28.04 19.48 3.01
CA ARG A 191 -28.59 18.87 4.23
C ARG A 191 -28.50 17.34 4.15
N PRO A 192 -28.05 16.68 5.22
CA PRO A 192 -27.75 15.24 5.27
C PRO A 192 -28.98 14.35 5.09
#